data_AF-A0AB36GSM3-F1
#
_entry.id   AF-A0AB36GSM3-F1
#
_cell.length_a   1.000
_cell.length_b   1.000
_cell.length_c   1.000
_cell.angle_alpha   90.00
_cell.angle_beta   90.00
_cell.angle_gamma   90.00
#
_symmetry.space_group_name_H-M   'P 1'
#
loop_
_entity.id
_entity.type
_entity.pdbx_description
1 polymer ?
#
loop_
_entity_poly.entity_id
_entity_poly.type
_entity_poly.pdbx_seq_one_letter_code
_entity_poly.pdbx_strand_id
1 'polypeptide(L)'
;MDQPTIDPHLPNEPQQPAEPNAPKASQDPNAPQEPKASKLPPRRGWEGVFNEKLALWGSAILLSGWALGFLSLLIADSSTSGTDDAVSFFFGFFGIFAFIGLCIATPFLATLFAFLALASLDSDVPERKRNARIALVLAILSIVPIVVYFGPKYMF
;
A
#
# COMPACT_ATOMS: atom_id res chain seq x y z
N MET A 1 -7.93 84.34 -20.85
CA MET A 1 -7.28 85.09 -19.77
C MET A 1 -8.34 85.25 -18.68
N ASP A 2 -8.37 84.59 -17.53
CA ASP A 2 -7.40 83.80 -16.77
C ASP A 2 -8.21 83.00 -15.71
N GLN A 3 -7.82 81.75 -15.42
CA GLN A 3 -7.93 81.20 -14.06
C GLN A 3 -6.63 81.61 -13.37
N PRO A 4 -6.59 81.92 -12.05
CA PRO A 4 -6.97 80.97 -11.00
C PRO A 4 -7.44 81.63 -9.68
N THR A 5 -7.82 80.83 -8.67
CA THR A 5 -7.28 80.91 -7.29
C THR A 5 -8.05 79.99 -6.36
N ILE A 6 -7.28 79.14 -5.72
CA ILE A 6 -7.63 78.12 -4.72
C ILE A 6 -7.95 78.82 -3.40
N ASP A 7 -9.02 78.42 -2.69
CA ASP A 7 -9.25 78.76 -1.28
C ASP A 7 -9.10 77.48 -0.42
N PRO A 8 -8.30 77.48 0.66
CA PRO A 8 -7.53 76.34 1.10
C PRO A 8 -7.93 75.89 2.52
N HIS A 9 -8.75 74.86 2.66
CA HIS A 9 -8.88 74.17 3.95
C HIS A 9 -9.10 72.66 3.78
N LEU A 10 -8.03 71.96 3.40
CA LEU A 10 -7.83 70.56 3.76
C LEU A 10 -7.45 70.48 5.24
N PRO A 11 -7.92 69.44 5.94
CA PRO A 11 -6.93 68.54 6.50
C PRO A 11 -7.20 67.06 6.17
N ASN A 12 -6.24 66.49 5.46
CA ASN A 12 -5.67 65.13 5.57
C ASN A 12 -6.59 63.90 5.50
N GLU A 13 -6.48 63.17 4.37
CA GLU A 13 -6.63 61.71 4.30
C GLU A 13 -5.64 61.00 5.26
N PRO A 14 -5.91 59.75 5.70
CA PRO A 14 -5.45 58.60 4.92
C PRO A 14 -6.33 57.33 5.03
N GLN A 15 -6.60 56.64 3.93
CA GLN A 15 -6.14 55.25 3.67
C GLN A 15 -6.89 54.55 2.51
N GLN A 16 -6.05 53.86 1.75
CA GLN A 16 -6.18 53.16 0.48
C GLN A 16 -7.03 51.85 0.56
N PRO A 17 -7.17 51.03 -0.51
CA PRO A 17 -8.44 50.62 -1.10
C PRO A 17 -8.78 49.13 -0.88
N ALA A 18 -10.08 48.78 -0.88
CA ALA A 18 -10.51 47.38 -0.97
C ALA A 18 -11.23 47.13 -2.29
N GLU A 19 -10.52 46.47 -3.19
CA GLU A 19 -10.98 45.98 -4.50
C GLU A 19 -11.62 44.56 -4.33
N PRO A 20 -12.01 43.84 -5.39
CA PRO A 20 -13.36 43.64 -5.90
C PRO A 20 -13.86 42.18 -5.74
N ASN A 21 -14.91 41.88 -4.97
CA ASN A 21 -15.45 40.51 -4.93
C ASN A 21 -16.94 40.44 -4.52
N ALA A 22 -17.84 40.22 -5.49
CA ALA A 22 -19.13 39.56 -5.22
C ALA A 22 -19.61 38.76 -6.47
N PRO A 23 -19.88 37.45 -6.35
CA PRO A 23 -20.09 36.55 -7.49
C PRO A 23 -21.54 36.55 -8.00
N LYS A 24 -21.74 36.68 -9.32
CA LYS A 24 -23.01 36.30 -9.97
C LYS A 24 -22.84 34.95 -10.68
N ALA A 25 -23.12 33.87 -9.96
CA ALA A 25 -23.34 32.57 -10.59
C ALA A 25 -24.79 32.53 -11.11
N SER A 26 -24.98 32.72 -12.41
CA SER A 26 -26.23 32.35 -13.07
C SER A 26 -26.33 30.83 -13.12
N GLN A 27 -27.09 30.23 -12.20
CA GLN A 27 -27.45 28.82 -12.25
C GLN A 27 -28.64 28.66 -13.22
N ASP A 28 -28.38 28.05 -14.36
CA ASP A 28 -29.41 27.50 -15.25
C ASP A 28 -30.04 26.25 -14.58
N PRO A 29 -31.37 26.18 -14.38
CA PRO A 29 -32.02 25.07 -13.67
C PRO A 29 -31.98 23.71 -14.39
N ASN A 30 -31.60 23.66 -15.67
CA ASN A 30 -31.79 22.45 -16.51
C ASN A 30 -30.49 21.76 -16.96
N ALA A 31 -29.33 22.09 -16.38
CA ALA A 31 -28.09 21.39 -16.71
C ALA A 31 -28.06 19.99 -16.06
N PRO A 32 -27.80 18.90 -16.83
CA PRO A 32 -27.63 17.56 -16.25
C PRO A 32 -26.48 17.56 -15.25
N GLN A 33 -26.78 17.28 -13.97
CA GLN A 33 -25.76 17.14 -12.95
C GLN A 33 -24.93 15.89 -13.26
N GLU A 34 -23.71 16.07 -13.74
CA GLU A 34 -22.71 15.00 -13.71
C GLU A 34 -22.55 14.52 -12.26
N PRO A 35 -22.57 13.20 -11.99
CA PRO A 35 -22.31 12.70 -10.65
C PRO A 35 -20.92 13.18 -10.26
N LYS A 36 -20.84 14.07 -9.26
CA LYS A 36 -19.59 14.36 -8.57
C LYS A 36 -19.13 13.07 -7.91
N ALA A 37 -18.40 12.26 -8.67
CA ALA A 37 -17.49 11.27 -8.13
C ALA A 37 -16.72 12.01 -7.05
N SER A 38 -16.92 11.56 -5.80
CA SER A 38 -16.25 12.08 -4.62
C SER A 38 -14.75 12.07 -4.89
N LYS A 39 -14.23 13.22 -5.36
CA LYS A 39 -12.81 13.54 -5.37
C LYS A 39 -12.44 13.78 -3.91
N LEU A 40 -12.40 12.71 -3.12
CA LEU A 40 -11.55 12.69 -1.95
C LEU A 40 -10.15 13.04 -2.46
N PRO A 41 -9.53 14.14 -1.99
CA PRO A 41 -8.16 14.43 -2.37
C PRO A 41 -7.33 13.23 -1.94
N PRO A 42 -6.44 12.72 -2.80
CA PRO A 42 -5.72 11.53 -2.44
C PRO A 42 -4.79 11.93 -1.29
N ARG A 43 -5.03 11.37 -0.10
CA ARG A 43 -4.10 11.39 1.04
C ARG A 43 -2.87 10.54 0.65
N ARG A 44 -2.18 10.91 -0.44
CA ARG A 44 -1.35 10.02 -1.29
C ARG A 44 0.13 10.01 -0.96
N GLY A 45 0.57 10.82 0.00
CA GLY A 45 2.02 11.02 0.23
C GLY A 45 2.65 9.91 1.06
N TRP A 46 2.05 9.58 2.21
CA TRP A 46 2.67 8.69 3.20
C TRP A 46 2.07 7.29 3.22
N GLU A 47 0.74 7.19 3.17
CA GLU A 47 0.03 5.92 3.11
C GLU A 47 0.49 5.09 1.90
N GLY A 48 0.69 5.75 0.76
CA GLY A 48 1.15 5.09 -0.46
C GLY A 48 2.55 4.49 -0.36
N VAL A 49 3.51 5.22 0.22
CA VAL A 49 4.91 4.79 0.38
C VAL A 49 5.02 3.72 1.48
N PHE A 50 4.24 3.87 2.56
CA PHE A 50 4.17 2.90 3.64
C PHE A 50 3.56 1.58 3.16
N ASN A 51 2.46 1.62 2.40
CA ASN A 51 1.81 0.43 1.85
C ASN A 51 2.72 -0.34 0.89
N GLU A 52 3.50 0.36 0.05
CA GLU A 52 4.47 -0.26 -0.85
C GLU A 52 5.58 -0.98 -0.08
N LYS A 53 6.23 -0.28 0.85
CA LYS A 53 7.32 -0.86 1.65
C LYS A 53 6.81 -2.02 2.49
N LEU A 54 5.63 -1.91 3.09
CA LEU A 54 5.01 -3.00 3.84
C LEU A 54 4.70 -4.20 2.95
N ALA A 55 4.14 -4.01 1.76
CA ALA A 55 3.85 -5.12 0.86
C ALA A 55 5.11 -5.83 0.40
N LEU A 56 6.17 -5.08 0.08
CA LEU A 56 7.45 -5.63 -0.35
C LEU A 56 8.14 -6.40 0.78
N TRP A 57 8.34 -5.76 1.94
CA TRP A 57 8.98 -6.40 3.08
C TRP A 57 8.13 -7.53 3.65
N GLY A 58 6.82 -7.34 3.74
CA GLY A 58 5.88 -8.35 4.22
C GLY A 58 5.87 -9.59 3.34
N SER A 59 5.80 -9.43 2.02
CA SER A 59 5.89 -10.58 1.09
C SER A 59 7.26 -11.26 1.12
N ALA A 60 8.35 -10.49 1.24
CA ALA A 60 9.70 -11.05 1.38
C ALA A 60 9.86 -11.85 2.68
N ILE A 61 9.37 -11.32 3.82
CA ILE A 61 9.39 -12.01 5.11
C ILE A 61 8.53 -13.28 5.05
N LEU A 62 7.35 -13.21 4.41
CA LEU A 62 6.48 -14.37 4.24
C LEU A 62 7.17 -15.48 3.44
N LEU A 63 7.82 -15.12 2.33
CA LEU A 63 8.58 -16.07 1.50
C LEU A 63 9.79 -16.66 2.27
N SER A 64 10.48 -15.81 3.04
CA SER A 64 11.57 -16.23 3.91
C SER A 64 11.08 -17.22 4.97
N GLY A 65 9.91 -16.98 5.57
CA GLY A 65 9.28 -17.90 6.50
C GLY A 65 8.99 -19.26 5.88
N TRP A 66 8.51 -19.31 4.63
CA TRP A 66 8.34 -20.56 3.89
C TRP A 66 9.68 -21.28 3.68
N ALA A 67 10.70 -20.56 3.22
CA ALA A 67 12.03 -21.11 3.00
C ALA A 67 12.66 -21.67 4.30
N LEU A 68 12.56 -20.92 5.40
CA LEU A 68 13.04 -21.34 6.72
C LEU A 68 12.26 -22.54 7.26
N GLY A 69 10.94 -22.55 7.11
CA GLY A 69 10.10 -23.68 7.53
C GLY A 69 10.48 -24.96 6.79
N PHE A 70 10.59 -24.91 5.46
CA PHE A 70 11.00 -26.07 4.66
C PHE A 70 12.44 -26.50 4.92
N LEU A 71 13.37 -25.54 5.02
CA LEU A 71 14.76 -25.84 5.34
C LEU A 71 14.86 -26.54 6.70
N SER A 72 14.10 -26.08 7.70
CA SER A 72 14.06 -26.71 9.03
C SER A 72 13.53 -28.14 8.97
N LEU A 73 12.44 -28.38 8.22
CA LEU A 73 11.91 -29.73 8.02
C LEU A 73 12.92 -30.64 7.31
N LEU A 74 13.66 -30.10 6.33
CA LEU A 74 14.67 -30.84 5.60
C LEU A 74 15.87 -31.21 6.48
N ILE A 75 16.31 -30.28 7.33
CA ILE A 75 17.34 -30.57 8.34
C ILE A 75 16.85 -31.67 9.27
N ALA A 76 15.62 -31.56 9.78
CA ALA A 76 15.05 -32.55 10.69
C ALA A 76 15.03 -33.95 10.09
N ASP A 77 14.60 -34.06 8.82
CA ASP A 77 14.56 -35.32 8.06
C ASP A 77 15.96 -35.90 7.85
N SER A 78 16.93 -35.06 7.50
CA SER A 78 18.33 -35.48 7.32
C SER A 78 19.01 -35.95 8.61
N SER A 79 18.60 -35.41 9.77
CA SER A 79 19.15 -35.76 11.07
C SER A 79 18.54 -37.05 11.65
N THR A 80 17.43 -37.53 11.10
CA THR A 80 16.73 -38.74 11.58
C THR A 80 17.56 -40.03 11.46
N SER A 81 18.62 -40.04 10.63
CA SER A 81 19.50 -41.19 10.45
C SER A 81 20.77 -41.18 11.31
N GLY A 82 20.96 -40.17 12.16
CA GLY A 82 22.15 -40.01 13.03
C GLY A 82 21.83 -40.18 14.52
N THR A 83 22.83 -40.02 15.39
CA THR A 83 22.69 -39.98 16.87
C THR A 83 22.08 -38.69 17.42
N ASP A 84 21.67 -37.76 16.53
CA ASP A 84 21.31 -36.39 16.88
C ASP A 84 19.78 -36.21 17.01
N ASP A 85 19.14 -37.10 17.78
CA ASP A 85 17.68 -37.13 17.99
C ASP A 85 17.12 -35.78 18.47
N ALA A 86 17.90 -35.06 19.28
CA ALA A 86 17.53 -33.73 19.76
C ALA A 86 17.42 -32.71 18.61
N VAL A 87 18.34 -32.76 17.64
CA VAL A 87 18.34 -31.83 16.49
C VAL A 87 17.13 -32.10 15.60
N SER A 88 16.86 -33.38 15.30
CA SER A 88 15.68 -33.77 14.54
C SER A 88 14.39 -33.30 15.23
N PHE A 89 14.29 -33.47 16.56
CA PHE A 89 13.14 -33.00 17.32
C PHE A 89 12.95 -31.48 17.29
N PHE A 90 14.00 -30.68 17.58
CA PHE A 90 13.88 -29.22 17.61
C PHE A 90 13.56 -28.61 16.24
N PHE A 91 14.28 -29.04 15.20
CA PHE A 91 14.06 -28.55 13.84
C PHE A 91 12.76 -29.09 13.24
N GLY A 92 12.36 -30.32 13.58
CA GLY A 92 11.09 -30.89 13.15
C GLY A 92 9.92 -30.15 13.78
N PHE A 93 9.96 -29.94 15.10
CA PHE A 93 8.95 -29.17 15.83
C PHE A 93 8.86 -27.74 15.28
N PHE A 94 9.97 -27.01 15.20
CA PHE A 94 9.97 -25.65 14.66
C PHE A 94 9.43 -25.60 13.22
N GLY A 95 9.91 -26.49 12.35
CA GLY A 95 9.48 -26.58 10.96
C GLY A 95 7.99 -26.86 10.80
N ILE A 96 7.42 -27.77 11.61
CA ILE A 96 5.98 -28.08 11.58
C ILE A 96 5.16 -26.88 12.06
N PHE A 97 5.55 -26.23 13.16
CA PHE A 97 4.83 -25.06 13.67
C PHE A 97 4.88 -23.89 12.67
N ALA A 98 6.04 -23.64 12.07
CA ALA A 98 6.18 -22.66 11.00
C ALA A 98 5.30 -23.02 9.81
N PHE A 99 5.32 -24.28 9.35
CA PHE A 99 4.51 -24.74 8.22
C PHE A 99 3.01 -24.56 8.45
N ILE A 100 2.49 -25.03 9.59
CA ILE A 100 1.06 -24.89 9.94
C ILE A 100 0.70 -23.42 10.08
N GLY A 101 1.51 -22.65 10.81
CA GLY A 101 1.30 -21.23 11.01
C GLY A 101 1.25 -20.46 9.68
N LEU A 102 2.18 -20.75 8.77
CA LEU A 102 2.20 -20.14 7.44
C LEU A 102 1.05 -20.63 6.56
N CYS A 103 0.62 -21.89 6.64
CA CYS A 103 -0.56 -22.36 5.91
C CYS A 103 -1.82 -21.56 6.29
N ILE A 104 -1.97 -21.21 7.57
CA ILE A 104 -3.11 -20.41 8.05
C ILE A 104 -2.92 -18.94 7.72
N ALA A 105 -1.72 -18.38 7.93
CA ALA A 105 -1.48 -16.94 7.78
C ALA A 105 -1.38 -16.47 6.32
N THR A 106 -0.72 -17.25 5.46
CA THR A 106 -0.45 -16.91 4.05
C THR A 106 -1.70 -16.52 3.26
N PRO A 107 -2.86 -17.22 3.30
CA PRO A 107 -4.03 -16.77 2.53
C PRO A 107 -4.51 -15.37 2.91
N PHE A 108 -4.38 -14.97 4.18
CA PHE A 108 -4.73 -13.62 4.62
C PHE A 108 -3.63 -12.61 4.28
N LEU A 109 -2.38 -12.92 4.62
CA LEU A 109 -1.24 -12.00 4.42
C LEU A 109 -0.92 -11.79 2.95
N ALA A 110 -0.89 -12.85 2.14
CA ALA A 110 -0.63 -12.76 0.70
C ALA A 110 -1.71 -11.94 0.00
N THR A 111 -2.98 -12.15 0.36
CA THR A 111 -4.10 -11.36 -0.16
C THR A 111 -3.97 -9.89 0.23
N LEU A 112 -3.69 -9.61 1.51
CA LEU A 112 -3.45 -8.25 1.99
C LEU A 112 -2.30 -7.58 1.21
N PHE A 113 -1.15 -8.23 1.10
CA PHE A 113 0.01 -7.69 0.37
C PHE A 113 -0.28 -7.51 -1.12
N ALA A 114 -1.05 -8.38 -1.74
CA ALA A 114 -1.50 -8.22 -3.12
C ALA A 114 -2.39 -6.97 -3.28
N PHE A 115 -3.33 -6.73 -2.36
CA PHE A 115 -4.15 -5.52 -2.38
C PHE A 115 -3.32 -4.24 -2.18
N LEU A 116 -2.39 -4.25 -1.23
CA LEU A 116 -1.48 -3.11 -1.01
C LEU A 116 -0.59 -2.85 -2.25
N ALA A 117 -0.10 -3.92 -2.88
CA ALA A 117 0.67 -3.83 -4.12
C ALA A 117 -0.16 -3.25 -5.27
N LEU A 118 -1.41 -3.71 -5.45
CA LEU A 118 -2.33 -3.18 -6.46
C LEU A 118 -2.63 -1.70 -6.25
N ALA A 119 -2.90 -1.28 -5.01
CA ALA A 119 -3.08 0.13 -4.67
C ALA A 119 -1.83 0.97 -4.96
N SER A 120 -0.64 0.38 -4.87
CA SER A 120 0.63 1.04 -5.18
C SER A 120 0.98 1.05 -6.68
N LEU A 121 0.34 0.22 -7.49
CA LEU A 121 0.55 0.16 -8.95
C LEU A 121 -0.04 1.39 -9.67
N ASP A 122 -1.04 2.03 -9.07
CA ASP A 122 -1.68 3.27 -9.54
C ASP A 122 -0.87 4.54 -9.23
N SER A 123 0.43 4.40 -8.99
CA SER A 123 1.34 5.54 -8.77
C SER A 123 2.05 5.92 -10.07
N ASP A 124 2.15 7.22 -10.33
CA ASP A 124 2.88 7.77 -11.48
C ASP A 124 4.42 7.64 -11.36
N VAL A 125 4.92 7.19 -10.21
CA VAL A 125 6.36 7.05 -9.93
C VAL A 125 6.85 5.68 -10.44
N PRO A 126 7.81 5.63 -11.37
CA PRO A 126 8.22 4.39 -12.03
C PRO A 126 8.87 3.38 -11.08
N GLU A 127 9.67 3.84 -10.11
CA GLU A 127 10.31 2.98 -9.12
C GLU A 127 9.29 2.30 -8.20
N ARG A 128 8.31 3.06 -7.72
CA ARG A 128 7.19 2.57 -6.91
C ARG A 128 6.36 1.52 -7.65
N LYS A 129 6.11 1.73 -8.94
CA LYS A 129 5.43 0.77 -9.80
C LYS A 129 6.21 -0.53 -9.99
N ARG A 130 7.56 -0.48 -9.99
CA ARG A 130 8.41 -1.68 -10.05
C ARG A 130 8.33 -2.47 -8.75
N ASN A 131 8.51 -1.81 -7.61
CA ASN A 131 8.47 -2.47 -6.31
C ASN A 131 7.10 -3.09 -6.02
N ALA A 132 6.02 -2.39 -6.39
CA ALA A 132 4.65 -2.92 -6.32
C ALA A 132 4.48 -4.20 -7.15
N ARG A 133 5.02 -4.25 -8.37
CA ARG A 133 5.00 -5.47 -9.20
C ARG A 133 5.77 -6.61 -8.55
N ILE A 134 6.95 -6.34 -8.00
CA ILE A 134 7.76 -7.35 -7.30
C ILE A 134 6.99 -7.90 -6.09
N ALA A 135 6.42 -7.01 -5.26
CA ALA A 135 5.62 -7.41 -4.09
C ALA A 135 4.41 -8.27 -4.49
N LEU A 136 3.72 -7.92 -5.58
CA LEU A 136 2.60 -8.70 -6.11
C LEU A 136 3.06 -10.11 -6.55
N VAL A 137 4.16 -10.20 -7.29
CA VAL A 137 4.71 -11.49 -7.74
C VAL A 137 5.11 -12.35 -6.53
N LEU A 138 5.78 -11.76 -5.53
CA LEU A 138 6.16 -12.46 -4.30
C LEU A 138 4.93 -12.94 -3.50
N ALA A 139 3.89 -12.11 -3.40
CA ALA A 139 2.64 -12.48 -2.74
C ALA A 139 1.97 -13.67 -3.44
N ILE A 140 1.88 -13.66 -4.77
CA ILE A 140 1.33 -14.79 -5.54
C ILE A 140 2.21 -16.05 -5.35
N LEU A 141 3.53 -15.89 -5.41
CA LEU A 141 4.47 -16.99 -5.26
C LEU A 141 4.37 -17.64 -3.87
N SER A 142 4.05 -16.87 -2.83
CA SER A 142 3.85 -17.39 -1.47
C SER A 142 2.66 -18.34 -1.33
N ILE A 143 1.71 -18.35 -2.28
CA ILE A 143 0.56 -19.26 -2.30
C ILE A 143 0.95 -20.64 -2.88
N VAL A 144 2.00 -20.71 -3.70
CA VAL A 144 2.42 -21.95 -4.39
C VAL A 144 2.63 -23.13 -3.44
N PRO A 145 3.33 -23.00 -2.29
CA PRO A 145 3.52 -24.10 -1.36
C PRO A 145 2.20 -24.71 -0.86
N ILE A 146 1.18 -23.88 -0.63
CA ILE A 146 -0.15 -24.33 -0.19
C ILE A 146 -0.81 -25.13 -1.30
N VAL A 147 -0.81 -24.61 -2.52
CA VAL A 147 -1.42 -25.30 -3.68
C VAL A 147 -0.71 -26.61 -3.97
N VAL A 148 0.61 -26.66 -3.88
CA VAL A 148 1.38 -27.89 -4.11
C VAL A 148 1.11 -28.93 -3.02
N TYR A 149 1.00 -28.52 -1.76
CA TYR A 149 0.74 -29.44 -0.65
C TYR A 149 -0.70 -29.96 -0.61
N PHE A 150 -1.68 -29.08 -0.85
CA PHE A 150 -3.10 -29.41 -0.73
C PHE A 150 -3.76 -29.81 -2.05
N GLY A 151 -3.28 -29.30 -3.19
CA GLY A 151 -3.86 -29.53 -4.51
C GLY A 151 -4.09 -31.01 -4.84
N PRO A 152 -3.07 -31.89 -4.68
CA PRO A 152 -3.23 -33.33 -4.93
C PRO A 152 -4.30 -34.01 -4.06
N LYS A 153 -4.56 -33.46 -2.86
CA LYS A 153 -5.52 -34.01 -1.89
C LYS A 153 -6.98 -33.66 -2.18
N TYR A 154 -7.24 -32.67 -3.03
CA TYR A 154 -8.59 -32.17 -3.34
C TYR A 154 -8.98 -32.31 -4.81
N MET A 155 -8.07 -32.82 -5.67
CA MET A 155 -8.33 -33.07 -7.09
C MET A 155 -8.67 -34.54 -7.41
N PHE A 156 -8.71 -35.42 -6.39
CA PHE A 156 -9.13 -36.82 -6.45
C PHE A 156 -9.99 -37.15 -5.22
#